data_AF-A0A2D8VF97-F1
#
_entry.id   AF-A0A2D8VF97-F1
#
_cell.length_a   1.000
_cell.length_b   1.000
_cell.length_c   1.000
_cell.angle_alpha   90.00
_cell.angle_beta   90.00
_cell.angle_gamma   90.00
#
_symmetry.space_group_name_H-M   'P 1'
#
loop_
_entity.id
_entity.type
_entity.pdbx_description
1 polymer ?
#
loop_
_entity_poly.entity_id
_entity_poly.type
_entity_poly.pdbx_seq_one_letter_code
_entity_poly.pdbx_strand_id
1 'polypeptide(L)'
;MTSALRILALALLLASLGLWQHHGFRLGFWQTSVQVETEVPIIEGMPELGTQRKIEWKNQFVSGIETPLAGLLAFLALMILAQTLKRRLKKREN
;
A
#
# COMPACT_ATOMS: atom_id res chain seq x y z
N MET A 1 -17.76 16.36 15.66
CA MET A 1 -17.70 15.88 14.25
C MET A 1 -16.35 16.11 13.57
N THR A 2 -15.79 17.32 13.60
CA THR A 2 -14.49 17.62 12.95
C THR A 2 -13.29 16.88 13.57
N SER A 3 -13.32 16.61 14.88
CA SER A 3 -12.28 15.81 15.55
C SER A 3 -12.27 14.35 15.08
N ALA A 4 -13.44 13.74 14.87
CA ALA A 4 -13.54 12.38 14.33
C ALA A 4 -12.96 12.29 12.91
N LEU A 5 -13.19 13.30 12.08
CA LEU A 5 -12.63 13.35 10.73
C LEU A 5 -11.10 13.41 10.73
N ARG A 6 -10.50 14.10 11.70
CA ARG A 6 -9.04 14.18 11.86
C ARG A 6 -8.44 12.85 12.33
N ILE A 7 -9.13 12.18 13.27
CA ILE A 7 -8.73 10.84 13.74
C ILE A 7 -8.78 9.85 12.58
N LEU A 8 -9.86 9.87 11.79
CA LEU A 8 -10.00 9.03 10.60
C LEU A 8 -8.90 9.31 9.58
N ALA A 9 -8.58 10.58 9.33
CA ALA A 9 -7.50 10.96 8.41
C ALA A 9 -6.15 10.39 8.89
N LEU A 10 -5.85 10.52 10.18
CA LEU A 10 -4.61 9.99 10.76
C LEU A 10 -4.56 8.45 10.69
N ALA A 11 -5.68 7.78 10.99
CA ALA A 11 -5.78 6.34 10.88
C ALA A 11 -5.53 5.86 9.44
N LEU A 12 -6.07 6.57 8.44
CA LEU A 12 -5.86 6.24 7.03
C LEU A 12 -4.39 6.38 6.61
N LEU A 13 -3.72 7.44 7.07
CA LEU A 13 -2.29 7.66 6.82
C LEU A 13 -1.42 6.57 7.44
N LEU A 14 -1.73 6.18 8.68
CA LEU A 14 -1.00 5.10 9.36
C LEU A 14 -1.26 3.74 8.70
N ALA A 15 -2.49 3.49 8.25
CA ALA A 15 -2.85 2.27 7.54
C ALA A 15 -2.13 2.16 6.19
N SER A 16 -2.01 3.26 5.44
CA SER A 16 -1.30 3.25 4.15
C SER A 16 0.21 3.01 4.34
N LEU A 17 0.80 3.60 5.38
CA LEU A 17 2.20 3.36 5.76
C LEU A 17 2.41 1.91 6.22
N GLY A 18 1.50 1.37 7.04
CA GLY A 18 1.55 -0.01 7.52
C GLY A 18 1.44 -1.03 6.38
N LEU A 19 0.55 -0.79 5.41
CA LEU A 19 0.44 -1.62 4.20
C LEU A 19 1.72 -1.59 3.37
N TRP A 20 2.32 -0.41 3.21
CA TRP A 20 3.57 -0.28 2.46
C TRP A 20 4.76 -0.94 3.17
N GLN A 21 4.82 -0.83 4.50
CA GLN A 21 5.78 -1.54 5.32
C GLN A 21 5.60 -3.07 5.22
N HIS A 22 4.35 -3.56 5.30
CA HIS A 22 4.04 -4.97 5.18
C HIS A 22 4.51 -5.57 3.84
N HIS A 23 4.48 -4.77 2.76
CA HIS A 23 4.98 -5.17 1.46
C HIS A 23 6.48 -4.89 1.23
N GLY A 24 7.20 -4.44 2.27
CA GLY A 24 8.66 -4.35 2.30
C GLY A 24 9.24 -3.03 1.80
N PHE A 25 8.52 -1.90 1.97
CA PHE A 25 9.00 -0.56 1.61
C PHE A 25 9.50 -0.43 0.17
N ARG A 26 8.84 -1.11 -0.76
CA ARG A 26 9.25 -1.08 -2.17
C ARG A 26 9.11 0.32 -2.73
N LEU A 27 10.20 0.83 -3.31
CA LEU A 27 10.25 2.15 -3.97
C LEU A 27 9.65 2.12 -5.38
N GLY A 28 9.30 0.95 -5.91
CA GLY A 28 8.64 0.81 -7.21
C GLY A 28 7.16 1.23 -7.18
N PHE A 29 6.54 1.22 -8.35
CA PHE A 29 5.09 1.39 -8.52
C PHE A 29 4.32 0.13 -8.09
N TRP A 30 2.99 0.19 -8.04
CA TRP A 30 2.15 -0.97 -7.84
C TRP A 30 2.48 -2.09 -8.84
N GLN A 31 2.67 -3.29 -8.32
CA GLN A 31 2.91 -4.48 -9.10
C GLN A 31 1.77 -5.46 -8.88
N THR A 32 1.23 -6.00 -9.97
CA THR A 32 0.21 -7.05 -9.94
C THR A 32 0.76 -8.42 -10.33
N SER A 33 2.00 -8.44 -10.84
CA SER A 33 2.73 -9.66 -11.19
C SER A 33 4.15 -9.57 -10.64
N VAL A 34 4.53 -10.58 -9.86
CA VAL A 34 5.85 -10.67 -9.23
C VAL A 34 6.57 -11.88 -9.79
N GLN A 35 7.81 -11.66 -10.23
CA GLN A 35 8.70 -12.73 -10.64
C GLN A 35 9.16 -13.52 -9.42
N VAL A 36 8.93 -14.82 -9.42
CA VAL A 36 9.43 -15.76 -8.41
C VAL A 36 10.36 -16.73 -9.10
N GLU A 37 11.64 -16.67 -8.74
CA GLU A 37 12.63 -17.66 -9.16
C GLU A 37 12.57 -18.85 -8.21
N THR A 38 12.28 -20.03 -8.74
CA THR A 38 12.26 -21.29 -7.99
C THR A 38 13.26 -22.24 -8.62
N GLU A 39 14.07 -22.89 -7.80
CA GLU A 39 14.95 -23.97 -8.25
C GLU A 39 14.16 -25.28 -8.25
N VAL A 40 14.06 -25.89 -9.43
CA VAL A 40 13.26 -27.10 -9.67
C VAL A 40 14.19 -28.15 -10.25
N PRO A 41 14.09 -29.44 -9.88
CA PRO A 41 14.93 -30.47 -10.48
C PRO A 41 14.75 -30.52 -12.01
N ILE A 42 15.81 -30.88 -12.73
CA ILE A 42 15.77 -31.01 -14.20
C ILE A 42 14.76 -32.09 -14.61
N ILE A 43 14.73 -33.19 -13.85
CA ILE A 43 13.77 -34.29 -13.99
C ILE A 43 12.99 -34.43 -12.69
N GLU A 44 11.66 -34.39 -12.77
CA GLU A 44 10.79 -34.60 -11.61
C GLU A 44 11.09 -35.96 -10.96
N GLY A 45 11.42 -35.95 -9.66
CA GLY A 45 11.74 -37.16 -8.89
C GLY A 45 13.23 -37.57 -8.86
N MET A 46 14.12 -36.88 -9.57
CA MET A 46 15.57 -37.16 -9.56
C MET A 46 16.39 -35.90 -9.27
N PRO A 47 16.51 -35.46 -8.00
CA PRO A 47 17.24 -34.25 -7.62
C PRO A 47 18.76 -34.34 -7.83
N GLU A 48 19.30 -35.56 -7.85
CA GLU A 48 20.74 -35.84 -8.01
C GLU A 48 21.31 -35.38 -9.36
N LEU A 49 20.45 -35.21 -10.38
CA LEU A 49 20.85 -34.81 -11.73
C LEU A 49 21.01 -33.29 -11.87
N GLY A 50 20.84 -32.55 -10.78
CA GLY A 50 20.95 -31.09 -10.72
C GLY A 50 19.60 -30.38 -10.81
N THR A 51 19.66 -29.06 -10.63
CA THR A 51 18.51 -28.17 -10.60
C THR A 51 18.55 -27.18 -11.76
N GLN A 52 17.37 -26.74 -12.18
CA GLN A 52 17.18 -25.64 -13.13
C GLN A 52 16.43 -24.50 -12.45
N ARG A 53 16.75 -23.26 -12.86
CA ARG A 53 15.97 -22.09 -12.44
C ARG A 53 14.71 -21.98 -13.28
N LYS A 54 13.56 -22.04 -12.63
CA LYS A 54 12.26 -21.77 -13.22
C LYS A 54 11.81 -20.37 -12.81
N ILE A 55 11.52 -19.54 -13.80
CA ILE A 55 10.93 -18.22 -13.60
C ILE A 55 9.42 -18.38 -13.64
N GLU A 56 8.75 -18.20 -12.51
CA GLU A 56 7.30 -18.18 -12.42
C GLU A 56 6.79 -16.76 -12.14
N TRP A 57 5.86 -16.29 -12.96
CA TRP A 57 5.16 -15.03 -12.72
C TRP A 57 3.92 -15.30 -11.87
N LYS A 58 3.95 -14.85 -10.61
CA LYS A 58 2.80 -14.97 -9.71
C LYS A 58 1.97 -13.69 -9.74
N ASN A 59 0.67 -13.85 -9.98
CA ASN A 59 -0.30 -12.76 -9.85
C ASN A 59 -0.48 -12.43 -8.36
N GLN A 60 0.28 -11.45 -7.88
CA GLN A 60 0.20 -10.96 -6.51
C GLN A 60 0.27 -9.44 -6.52
N PHE A 61 -0.68 -8.81 -5.83
CA PHE A 61 -0.61 -7.37 -5.61
C PHE A 61 0.48 -7.05 -4.58
N VAL A 62 1.40 -6.19 -4.97
CA VAL A 62 2.42 -5.64 -4.09
C VAL A 62 2.36 -4.13 -4.16
N SER A 63 2.22 -3.53 -2.98
CA SER A 63 2.06 -2.10 -2.85
C SER A 63 3.42 -1.40 -2.96
N GLY A 64 3.55 -0.56 -3.97
CA GLY A 64 4.66 0.37 -4.16
C GLY A 64 4.52 1.69 -3.39
N ILE A 65 5.41 2.64 -3.70
CA ILE A 65 5.50 3.98 -3.08
C ILE A 65 4.24 4.83 -3.30
N GLU A 66 3.44 4.51 -4.31
CA GLU A 66 2.14 5.14 -4.55
C GLU A 66 1.19 4.99 -3.36
N THR A 67 1.36 3.94 -2.54
CA THR A 67 0.50 3.63 -1.39
C THR A 67 0.61 4.64 -0.25
N PRO A 68 1.81 4.94 0.29
CA PRO A 68 1.96 6.02 1.26
C PRO A 68 1.64 7.39 0.66
N LEU A 69 1.95 7.62 -0.63
CA LEU A 69 1.61 8.86 -1.35
C LEU A 69 0.09 9.08 -1.43
N ALA A 70 -0.66 8.05 -1.82
CA ALA A 70 -2.12 8.09 -1.87
C ALA A 70 -2.72 8.32 -0.46
N GLY A 71 -2.17 7.66 0.56
CA GLY A 71 -2.58 7.90 1.94
C GLY A 71 -2.31 9.32 2.42
N LEU A 72 -1.15 9.90 2.05
CA LEU A 72 -0.81 11.29 2.35
C LEU A 72 -1.77 12.27 1.65
N LEU A 73 -2.08 12.05 0.37
CA LEU A 73 -3.03 12.87 -0.38
C LEU A 73 -4.43 12.81 0.24
N ALA A 74 -4.90 11.61 0.60
CA ALA A 74 -6.19 11.44 1.26
C ALA A 74 -6.22 12.12 2.65
N PHE A 75 -5.13 12.02 3.41
CA PHE A 75 -4.98 12.73 4.70
C PHE A 75 -5.11 14.25 4.53
N LEU A 76 -4.38 14.83 3.57
CA LEU A 76 -4.43 16.26 3.30
C LEU A 76 -5.83 16.72 2.87
N ALA A 77 -6.48 15.96 1.99
CA ALA A 77 -7.84 16.25 1.53
C ALA A 77 -8.84 16.26 2.70
N LEU A 78 -8.79 15.26 3.58
CA LEU A 78 -9.65 15.19 4.77
C LEU A 78 -9.37 16.30 5.77
N MET A 79 -8.10 16.68 5.94
CA MET A 79 -7.71 17.79 6.81
C MET A 79 -8.27 19.12 6.29
N ILE A 80 -8.17 19.38 4.99
CA ILE A 80 -8.76 20.57 4.35
C ILE A 80 -10.28 20.57 4.52
N LEU A 81 -10.94 19.42 4.31
CA LEU A 81 -12.38 19.28 4.49
C LEU A 81 -12.80 19.56 5.95
N ALA A 82 -12.08 19.01 6.93
CA ALA A 82 -12.33 19.26 8.34
C ALA A 82 -12.22 20.76 8.69
N GLN A 83 -11.24 21.46 8.10
CA GLN A 83 -11.05 22.89 8.32
C GLN A 83 -12.16 23.72 7.67
N THR A 84 -12.55 23.43 6.43
CA THR A 84 -13.60 24.16 5.72
C THR A 84 -14.97 23.97 6.39
N LEU A 85 -15.29 22.76 6.86
CA LEU A 85 -16.50 22.49 7.65
C LEU A 85 -16.50 23.24 8.97
N LYS A 86 -15.38 23.25 9.71
CA LYS A 86 -15.26 24.02 10.95
C LYS A 86 -15.51 25.51 10.71
N ARG A 87 -14.95 26.07 9.63
CA ARG A 87 -15.16 27.49 9.25
C ARG A 87 -16.62 27.77 8.90
N ARG A 88 -17.28 26.88 8.14
CA ARG A 88 -18.70 27.03 7.77
C ARG A 88 -19.64 26.95 8.96
N LEU A 89 -19.39 26.04 9.91
CA LEU A 89 -20.20 25.93 11.13
C LEU A 89 -20.08 27.19 11.99
N LYS A 90 -18.85 27.68 12.20
CA LYS A 90 -18.64 28.93 12.96
C LYS A 90 -19.32 30.15 12.30
N LYS A 91 -19.37 30.20 10.97
CA LYS A 91 -20.08 31.28 10.24
C LYS A 91 -21.61 31.21 10.39
N ARG A 92 -22.19 30.04 10.65
CA ARG A 92 -23.64 29.89 10.88
C ARG A 92 -24.08 30.25 12.30
N GLU A 93 -23.13 30.32 13.24
CA GLU A 93 -23.37 30.56 14.67
C GLU A 93 -23.23 32.05 15.05
N ASN A 94 -22.56 32.84 14.20
CA ASN A 94 -22.52 34.31 14.24
C ASN A 94 -23.59 34.91 13.32
#